data_AF-A0A9D8VXP0-F1
#
_entry.id   AF-A0A9D8VXP0-F1
#
_cell.length_a   1.000
_cell.length_b   1.000
_cell.length_c   1.000
_cell.angle_alpha   90.00
_cell.angle_beta   90.00
_cell.angle_gamma   90.00
#
_symmetry.space_group_name_H-M   'P 1'
#
loop_
_entity.id
_entity.type
_entity.pdbx_description
1 polymer ?
#
loop_
_entity_poly.entity_id
_entity_poly.type
_entity_poly.pdbx_seq_one_letter_code
_entity_poly.pdbx_strand_id
1 'polypeptide(L)'
;MPEIHLKPDDLNARNAEFEQVPLEQHLFLNSVPKSGSHLLRNIIRMFVPVEQHYDRDFIQYGNLRDHLAAFDGPPAKLSWGHLFHSDVSAIATSVARKVLLVRDPYSWVLSKARFMLSDEFTGELEMLKSAPISADDLISMVIFGIPRALPALKETYSHNAVAWLGTGVHLVRYEELVAALRDLDAPASEVYFRDLLEACGINMPNDWRDRVKIGADPANSGTAKQNLSGNLTSLPKELTEQQRAIVDFASPGLRAILGYG
;
A
#
# COMPACT_ATOMS: atom_id res chain seq x y z
N MET A 1 -12.53 -15.92 -7.57
CA MET A 1 -11.70 -14.77 -7.18
C MET A 1 -11.64 -14.76 -5.66
N PRO A 2 -10.51 -14.40 -5.03
CA PRO A 2 -10.45 -14.24 -3.59
C PRO A 2 -11.40 -13.11 -3.14
N GLU A 3 -12.08 -13.30 -2.01
CA GLU A 3 -12.91 -12.27 -1.39
C GLU A 3 -12.16 -11.65 -0.21
N ILE A 4 -12.31 -10.34 -0.04
CA ILE A 4 -11.70 -9.59 1.07
C ILE A 4 -12.84 -8.88 1.82
N HIS A 5 -13.06 -9.26 3.07
CA HIS A 5 -14.11 -8.68 3.90
C HIS A 5 -13.49 -7.69 4.89
N LEU A 6 -13.74 -6.38 4.70
CA LEU A 6 -13.21 -5.32 5.56
C LEU A 6 -14.34 -4.51 6.18
N LYS A 7 -14.11 -4.03 7.41
CA LYS A 7 -15.00 -3.07 8.06
C LYS A 7 -14.98 -1.74 7.27
N PRO A 8 -16.15 -1.12 7.01
CA PRO A 8 -16.21 0.22 6.39
C PRO A 8 -15.61 1.30 7.30
N ASP A 9 -15.04 2.36 6.71
CA ASP A 9 -14.52 3.55 7.39
C ASP A 9 -15.51 4.73 7.37
N ASP A 10 -15.29 5.74 8.21
CA ASP A 10 -16.11 6.96 8.30
C ASP A 10 -15.43 8.19 7.67
N LEU A 11 -14.33 8.00 6.93
CA LEU A 11 -13.44 9.08 6.52
C LEU A 11 -14.09 10.08 5.57
N ASN A 12 -15.09 9.68 4.78
CA ASN A 12 -15.82 10.64 3.94
C ASN A 12 -16.60 11.67 4.76
N ALA A 13 -17.17 11.25 5.90
CA ALA A 13 -17.85 12.17 6.81
C ALA A 13 -16.84 13.08 7.51
N ARG A 14 -15.72 12.51 7.97
CA ARG A 14 -14.63 13.28 8.59
C ARG A 14 -13.98 14.26 7.62
N ASN A 15 -13.85 13.91 6.34
CA ASN A 15 -13.26 14.77 5.30
C ASN A 15 -14.03 16.10 5.16
N ALA A 16 -15.36 16.06 5.29
CA ALA A 16 -16.24 17.22 5.18
C ALA A 16 -16.11 18.21 6.36
N GLU A 17 -15.40 17.84 7.44
CA GLU A 17 -15.08 18.74 8.55
C GLU A 17 -14.03 19.80 8.17
N PHE A 18 -13.36 19.60 7.04
CA PHE A 18 -12.22 20.39 6.61
C PHE A 18 -12.51 21.15 5.31
N GLU A 19 -11.90 22.33 5.14
CA GLU A 19 -11.91 23.02 3.85
C GLU A 19 -11.07 22.23 2.85
N GLN A 20 -11.64 21.90 1.69
CA GLN A 20 -10.97 21.09 0.67
C GLN A 20 -10.58 21.95 -0.53
N VAL A 21 -9.40 21.69 -1.07
CA VAL A 21 -8.93 22.27 -2.34
C VAL A 21 -8.96 21.17 -3.40
N PRO A 22 -9.67 21.35 -4.52
CA PRO A 22 -9.71 20.34 -5.56
C PRO A 22 -8.36 20.02 -6.17
N LEU A 23 -8.13 18.75 -6.47
CA LEU A 23 -7.00 18.32 -7.29
C LEU A 23 -7.11 18.91 -8.70
N GLU A 24 -6.01 19.46 -9.21
CA GLU A 24 -5.90 19.97 -10.59
C GLU A 24 -5.49 18.88 -11.58
N GLN A 25 -4.82 17.83 -11.10
CA GLN A 25 -4.32 16.71 -11.89
C GLN A 25 -4.72 15.39 -11.22
N HIS A 26 -4.97 14.33 -12.01
CA HIS A 26 -5.24 13.00 -11.45
C HIS A 26 -4.08 12.58 -10.53
N LEU A 27 -4.43 11.93 -9.43
CA LEU A 27 -3.47 11.41 -8.46
C LEU A 27 -3.68 9.91 -8.33
N PHE A 28 -2.62 9.15 -8.60
CA PHE A 28 -2.62 7.71 -8.45
C PHE A 28 -1.70 7.28 -7.32
N LEU A 29 -2.29 6.72 -6.27
CA LEU A 29 -1.58 6.09 -5.15
C LEU A 29 -1.38 4.60 -5.46
N ASN A 30 -0.25 4.27 -6.06
CA ASN A 30 0.12 2.89 -6.32
C ASN A 30 0.90 2.31 -5.13
N SER A 31 0.86 1.00 -4.97
CA SER A 31 1.60 0.34 -3.89
C SER A 31 1.89 -1.11 -4.18
N VAL A 32 2.95 -1.63 -3.58
CA VAL A 32 3.13 -3.09 -3.48
C VAL A 32 2.06 -3.63 -2.51
N PRO A 33 1.29 -4.67 -2.88
CA PRO A 33 0.30 -5.30 -1.99
C PRO A 33 0.85 -5.53 -0.59
N LYS A 34 0.08 -5.20 0.45
CA LYS A 34 0.48 -5.33 1.88
C LYS A 34 1.59 -4.38 2.35
N SER A 35 1.89 -3.32 1.61
CA SER A 35 2.83 -2.26 2.05
C SER A 35 2.18 -1.12 2.84
N GLY A 36 0.92 -1.27 3.24
CA GLY A 36 0.18 -0.22 3.97
C GLY A 36 -0.63 0.70 3.08
N SER A 37 -1.14 0.21 1.95
CA SER A 37 -1.92 1.00 0.97
C SER A 37 -3.10 1.74 1.61
N HIS A 38 -3.82 1.09 2.53
CA HIS A 38 -4.92 1.76 3.24
C HIS A 38 -4.46 2.92 4.11
N LEU A 39 -3.28 2.83 4.73
CA LEU A 39 -2.74 3.93 5.53
C LEU A 39 -2.48 5.16 4.65
N LEU A 40 -1.71 5.00 3.58
CA LEU A 40 -1.42 6.11 2.66
C LEU A 40 -2.71 6.64 2.02
N ARG A 41 -3.57 5.76 1.51
CA ARG A 41 -4.86 6.14 0.92
C ARG A 41 -5.70 6.96 1.89
N ASN A 42 -5.87 6.49 3.12
CA ASN A 42 -6.73 7.14 4.09
C ASN A 42 -6.16 8.50 4.54
N ILE A 43 -4.84 8.62 4.69
CA ILE A 43 -4.19 9.92 4.94
C ILE A 43 -4.50 10.88 3.79
N ILE A 44 -4.20 10.50 2.54
CA ILE A 44 -4.39 11.40 1.38
C ILE A 44 -5.87 11.72 1.12
N ARG A 45 -6.78 10.78 1.39
CA ARG A 45 -8.24 11.03 1.36
C ARG A 45 -8.69 12.16 2.26
N MET A 46 -7.93 12.55 3.29
CA MET A 46 -8.30 13.69 4.16
C MET A 46 -7.95 15.05 3.54
N PHE A 47 -7.22 15.07 2.43
CA PHE A 47 -6.74 16.28 1.75
C PHE A 47 -7.38 16.51 0.37
N VAL A 48 -8.25 15.59 -0.07
CA VAL A 48 -8.90 15.65 -1.38
C VAL A 48 -10.41 15.68 -1.17
N PRO A 49 -11.17 16.51 -1.91
CA PRO A 49 -12.63 16.49 -1.84
C PRO A 49 -13.21 15.10 -2.15
N VAL A 50 -14.27 14.72 -1.43
CA VAL A 50 -14.91 13.39 -1.57
C VAL A 50 -15.38 13.13 -3.01
N GLU A 51 -15.87 14.14 -3.72
CA GLU A 51 -16.32 14.04 -5.11
C GLU A 51 -15.20 13.72 -6.11
N GLN A 52 -13.93 13.89 -5.70
CA GLN A 52 -12.75 13.51 -6.48
C GLN A 52 -12.19 12.14 -6.10
N HIS A 53 -12.75 11.45 -5.10
CA HIS A 53 -12.35 10.08 -4.78
C HIS A 53 -12.90 9.10 -5.84
N TYR A 54 -12.03 8.24 -6.36
CA TYR A 54 -12.42 7.10 -7.18
C TYR A 54 -12.61 5.87 -6.27
N ASP A 55 -13.84 5.64 -5.83
CA ASP A 55 -14.20 4.77 -4.70
C ASP A 55 -14.57 3.32 -5.08
N ARG A 56 -14.35 2.91 -6.34
CA ARG A 56 -14.74 1.56 -6.81
C ARG A 56 -13.88 0.45 -6.21
N ASP A 57 -12.66 0.27 -6.72
CA ASP A 57 -11.78 -0.84 -6.31
C ASP A 57 -10.31 -0.42 -6.39
N PHE A 58 -9.43 -1.22 -5.76
CA PHE A 58 -8.00 -1.14 -6.04
C PHE A 58 -7.73 -1.52 -7.50
N ILE A 59 -7.19 -0.57 -8.26
CA ILE A 59 -6.83 -0.76 -9.66
C ILE A 59 -5.64 -1.71 -9.75
N GLN A 60 -5.80 -2.77 -10.52
CA GLN A 60 -4.86 -3.85 -10.77
C GLN A 60 -4.79 -4.12 -12.27
N TYR A 61 -3.78 -4.86 -12.70
CA TYR A 61 -3.62 -5.15 -14.12
C TYR A 61 -4.85 -5.86 -14.71
N GLY A 62 -5.42 -6.82 -13.98
CA GLY A 62 -6.57 -7.61 -14.44
C GLY A 62 -7.90 -6.84 -14.58
N ASN A 63 -8.07 -5.73 -13.86
CA ASN A 63 -9.30 -4.92 -13.91
C ASN A 63 -9.08 -3.50 -14.49
N LEU A 64 -7.86 -3.15 -14.92
CA LEU A 64 -7.51 -1.80 -15.38
C LEU A 64 -8.48 -1.26 -16.44
N ARG A 65 -8.92 -2.09 -17.38
CA ARG A 65 -9.86 -1.71 -18.45
C ARG A 65 -11.19 -1.18 -17.90
N ASP A 66 -11.68 -1.73 -16.80
CA ASP A 66 -12.94 -1.33 -16.16
C ASP A 66 -12.78 -0.06 -15.30
N HIS A 67 -11.54 0.40 -15.13
CA HIS A 67 -11.16 1.52 -14.26
C HIS A 67 -10.46 2.67 -14.99
N LEU A 68 -10.50 2.73 -16.33
CA LEU A 68 -9.89 3.83 -17.10
C LEU A 68 -10.43 5.21 -16.72
N ALA A 69 -11.70 5.29 -16.28
CA ALA A 69 -12.32 6.52 -15.79
C ALA A 69 -11.64 7.12 -14.54
N ALA A 70 -10.76 6.37 -13.85
CA ALA A 70 -9.94 6.90 -12.77
C ALA A 70 -8.89 7.92 -13.27
N PHE A 71 -8.56 7.88 -14.56
CA PHE A 71 -7.50 8.67 -15.19
C PHE A 71 -8.01 9.52 -16.36
N ASP A 72 -9.32 9.73 -16.47
CA ASP A 72 -9.93 10.42 -17.61
C ASP A 72 -10.87 11.54 -17.17
N GLY A 73 -10.81 12.65 -17.90
CA GLY A 73 -11.70 13.81 -17.79
C GLY A 73 -11.66 14.60 -16.47
N PRO A 74 -12.24 15.82 -16.47
CA PRO A 74 -12.51 16.56 -15.24
C PRO A 74 -13.77 16.03 -14.51
N PRO A 75 -13.85 16.18 -13.18
CA PRO A 75 -12.76 16.65 -12.32
C PRO A 75 -11.68 15.58 -12.17
N ALA A 76 -10.43 16.01 -11.96
CA ALA A 76 -9.34 15.10 -11.65
C ALA A 76 -9.70 14.18 -10.48
N LYS A 77 -9.16 12.95 -10.47
CA LYS A 77 -9.51 11.93 -9.48
C LYS A 77 -8.31 11.50 -8.65
N LEU A 78 -8.55 11.29 -7.36
CA LEU A 78 -7.72 10.49 -6.47
C LEU A 78 -8.10 9.02 -6.65
N SER A 79 -7.16 8.21 -7.10
CA SER A 79 -7.33 6.77 -7.29
C SER A 79 -6.18 5.99 -6.63
N TRP A 80 -6.37 4.68 -6.43
CA TRP A 80 -5.40 3.84 -5.75
C TRP A 80 -5.36 2.43 -6.32
N GLY A 81 -4.23 1.77 -6.17
CA GLY A 81 -4.03 0.48 -6.81
C GLY A 81 -2.85 -0.34 -6.34
N HIS A 82 -2.81 -1.53 -6.92
CA HIS A 82 -1.71 -2.49 -6.91
C HIS A 82 -1.31 -2.80 -8.35
N LEU A 83 -1.20 -1.73 -9.15
CA LEU A 83 -1.07 -1.83 -10.59
C LEU A 83 0.39 -2.14 -10.96
N PHE A 84 0.58 -3.24 -11.68
CA PHE A 84 1.88 -3.59 -12.24
C PHE A 84 2.29 -2.58 -13.30
N HIS A 85 3.59 -2.29 -13.42
CA HIS A 85 4.09 -1.54 -14.56
C HIS A 85 3.99 -2.41 -15.81
N SER A 86 3.33 -1.87 -16.83
CA SER A 86 3.14 -2.48 -18.15
C SER A 86 2.94 -1.36 -19.17
N ASP A 87 2.88 -1.71 -20.45
CA ASP A 87 2.50 -0.79 -21.52
C ASP A 87 1.15 -0.10 -21.23
N VAL A 88 0.10 -0.87 -20.95
CA VAL A 88 -1.25 -0.32 -20.71
C VAL A 88 -1.27 0.50 -19.42
N SER A 89 -0.57 0.06 -18.37
CA SER A 89 -0.48 0.81 -17.11
C SER A 89 0.24 2.15 -17.30
N ALA A 90 1.33 2.18 -18.07
CA ALA A 90 2.08 3.40 -18.35
C ALA A 90 1.23 4.39 -19.16
N ILE A 91 0.48 3.91 -20.16
CA ILE A 91 -0.44 4.73 -20.97
C ILE A 91 -1.57 5.29 -20.11
N ALA A 92 -2.29 4.42 -19.39
CA ALA A 92 -3.46 4.81 -18.61
C ALA A 92 -3.13 5.81 -17.49
N THR A 93 -1.97 5.66 -16.85
CA THR A 93 -1.55 6.52 -15.73
C THR A 93 -0.72 7.74 -16.18
N SER A 94 -0.52 7.94 -17.48
CA SER A 94 0.39 8.98 -18.02
C SER A 94 0.00 10.40 -17.62
N VAL A 95 -1.29 10.66 -17.42
CA VAL A 95 -1.83 11.97 -17.03
C VAL A 95 -1.82 12.20 -15.52
N ALA A 96 -1.52 11.17 -14.72
CA ALA A 96 -1.58 11.25 -13.27
C ALA A 96 -0.23 11.55 -12.63
N ARG A 97 -0.25 12.29 -11.53
CA ARG A 97 0.80 12.24 -10.50
C ARG A 97 0.78 10.85 -9.89
N LYS A 98 1.97 10.27 -9.69
CA LYS A 98 2.11 8.88 -9.24
C LYS A 98 2.92 8.84 -7.96
N VAL A 99 2.31 8.34 -6.90
CA VAL A 99 2.98 7.98 -5.65
C VAL A 99 3.09 6.47 -5.60
N LEU A 100 4.26 5.95 -5.25
CA LEU A 100 4.53 4.53 -5.13
C LEU A 100 4.91 4.18 -3.70
N LEU A 101 4.04 3.47 -3.00
CA LEU A 101 4.30 2.97 -1.66
C LEU A 101 4.95 1.58 -1.69
N VAL A 102 6.11 1.48 -1.05
CA VAL A 102 6.83 0.23 -0.81
C VAL A 102 7.02 0.00 0.68
N ARG A 103 7.37 -1.22 1.04
CA ARG A 103 7.71 -1.64 2.41
C ARG A 103 9.02 -2.40 2.39
N ASP A 104 9.78 -2.39 3.49
CA ASP A 104 11.02 -3.18 3.57
C ASP A 104 10.68 -4.64 3.23
N PRO A 105 11.31 -5.25 2.21
CA PRO A 105 11.09 -6.65 1.85
C PRO A 105 11.08 -7.61 3.04
N TYR A 106 11.92 -7.39 4.06
CA TYR A 106 11.90 -8.22 5.27
C TYR A 106 10.60 -8.08 6.06
N SER A 107 10.11 -6.86 6.26
CA SER A 107 8.89 -6.61 7.01
C SER A 107 7.64 -6.96 6.18
N TRP A 108 7.73 -6.86 4.85
CA TRP A 108 6.71 -7.24 3.90
C TRP A 108 6.40 -8.74 3.92
N VAL A 109 7.42 -9.61 3.96
CA VAL A 109 7.23 -11.07 4.04
C VAL A 109 6.31 -11.44 5.19
N LEU A 110 6.57 -10.90 6.39
CA LEU A 110 5.73 -11.15 7.55
C LEU A 110 4.34 -10.52 7.43
N SER A 111 4.21 -9.40 6.72
CA SER A 111 2.91 -8.78 6.47
C SER A 111 2.05 -9.60 5.51
N LYS A 112 2.66 -10.19 4.49
CA LYS A 112 1.99 -11.07 3.53
C LYS A 112 1.62 -12.41 4.18
N ALA A 113 2.53 -12.99 4.96
CA ALA A 113 2.27 -14.22 5.73
C ALA A 113 1.06 -14.06 6.68
N ARG A 114 1.00 -12.96 7.45
CA ARG A 114 -0.15 -12.68 8.33
C ARG A 114 -1.46 -12.57 7.57
N PHE A 115 -1.43 -11.93 6.40
CA PHE A 115 -2.62 -11.80 5.56
C PHE A 115 -3.08 -13.13 4.95
N MET A 116 -2.15 -14.05 4.64
CA MET A 116 -2.52 -15.39 4.17
C MET A 116 -3.21 -16.23 5.25
N LEU A 117 -2.88 -15.96 6.53
CA LEU A 117 -3.49 -16.63 7.68
C LEU A 117 -4.75 -15.94 8.23
N SER A 118 -5.07 -14.74 7.75
CA SER A 118 -6.15 -13.93 8.31
C SER A 118 -7.53 -14.36 7.79
N ASP A 119 -8.55 -14.29 8.63
CA ASP A 119 -9.92 -14.67 8.27
C ASP A 119 -10.55 -13.69 7.27
N GLU A 120 -10.04 -12.45 7.19
CA GLU A 120 -10.49 -11.42 6.24
C GLU A 120 -10.14 -11.74 4.77
N PHE A 121 -9.33 -12.77 4.51
CA PHE A 121 -9.00 -13.26 3.18
C PHE A 121 -9.58 -14.65 2.99
N THR A 122 -10.50 -14.83 2.05
CA THR A 122 -11.04 -16.15 1.68
C THR A 122 -10.67 -16.47 0.24
N GLY A 123 -10.24 -17.71 -0.02
CA GLY A 123 -9.87 -18.12 -1.39
C GLY A 123 -9.04 -19.38 -1.49
N GLU A 124 -8.22 -19.47 -2.54
CA GLU A 124 -7.43 -20.66 -2.91
C GLU A 124 -6.41 -21.12 -1.84
N LEU A 125 -6.18 -20.29 -0.83
CA LEU A 125 -5.22 -20.54 0.24
C LEU A 125 -5.88 -20.92 1.57
N GLU A 126 -7.20 -21.16 1.59
CA GLU A 126 -7.94 -21.47 2.82
C GLU A 126 -7.35 -22.69 3.54
N MET A 127 -6.85 -23.68 2.78
CA MET A 127 -6.20 -24.86 3.33
C MET A 127 -4.97 -24.54 4.19
N LEU A 128 -4.28 -23.42 3.94
CA LEU A 128 -3.10 -23.02 4.73
C LEU A 128 -3.48 -22.58 6.14
N LYS A 129 -4.74 -22.17 6.39
CA LYS A 129 -5.20 -21.75 7.71
C LYS A 129 -5.45 -22.94 8.65
N SER A 130 -5.77 -24.10 8.10
CA SER A 130 -6.08 -25.32 8.85
C SER A 130 -5.01 -26.41 8.74
N ALA A 131 -4.08 -26.30 7.78
CA ALA A 131 -2.97 -27.22 7.63
C ALA A 131 -1.95 -27.08 8.79
N PRO A 132 -1.28 -28.18 9.20
CA PRO A 132 -0.20 -28.14 10.19
C PRO A 132 1.11 -27.62 9.57
N ILE A 133 1.08 -26.40 9.03
CA ILE A 133 2.24 -25.74 8.42
C ILE A 133 3.04 -24.96 9.48
N SER A 134 4.37 -25.07 9.45
CA SER A 134 5.22 -24.28 10.34
C SER A 134 5.29 -22.81 9.90
N ALA A 135 5.62 -21.92 10.83
CA ALA A 135 5.86 -20.51 10.50
C ALA A 135 6.99 -20.34 9.47
N ASP A 136 8.04 -21.16 9.58
CA ASP A 136 9.18 -21.12 8.67
C ASP A 136 8.82 -21.57 7.25
N ASP A 137 8.00 -22.63 7.12
CA ASP A 137 7.51 -23.10 5.82
C ASP A 137 6.64 -22.03 5.16
N LEU A 138 5.73 -21.40 5.91
CA LEU A 138 4.89 -20.33 5.40
C LEU A 138 5.72 -19.11 4.96
N ILE A 139 6.72 -18.72 5.76
CA ILE A 139 7.65 -17.63 5.39
C ILE A 139 8.38 -17.97 4.09
N SER A 140 8.89 -19.19 3.96
CA SER A 140 9.55 -19.66 2.74
C SER A 140 8.61 -19.61 1.52
N MET A 141 7.36 -20.07 1.67
CA MET A 141 6.32 -19.98 0.63
C MET A 141 5.99 -18.54 0.23
N VAL A 142 6.04 -17.58 1.17
CA VAL A 142 5.87 -16.15 0.84
C VAL A 142 7.06 -15.62 0.04
N ILE A 143 8.28 -16.02 0.38
CA ILE A 143 9.50 -15.57 -0.31
C ILE A 143 9.54 -16.10 -1.74
N PHE A 144 9.30 -17.40 -1.92
CA PHE A 144 9.42 -18.10 -3.21
C PHE A 144 8.10 -18.24 -3.99
N GLY A 145 6.99 -17.77 -3.42
CA GLY A 145 5.67 -17.92 -4.00
C GLY A 145 5.13 -19.34 -3.86
N ILE A 146 3.88 -19.53 -4.31
CA ILE A 146 3.23 -20.84 -4.38
C ILE A 146 3.00 -21.12 -5.87
N PRO A 147 3.61 -22.18 -6.44
CA PRO A 147 3.53 -22.46 -7.87
C PRO A 147 2.09 -22.40 -8.41
N ARG A 148 1.87 -21.53 -9.40
CA ARG A 148 0.58 -21.27 -10.07
C ARG A 148 -0.53 -20.65 -9.21
N ALA A 149 -0.30 -20.41 -7.92
CA ALA A 149 -1.29 -19.81 -7.03
C ALA A 149 -0.90 -18.40 -6.57
N LEU A 150 0.37 -18.18 -6.24
CA LEU A 150 0.87 -16.89 -5.75
C LEU A 150 2.25 -16.55 -6.35
N PRO A 151 2.46 -15.30 -6.80
CA PRO A 151 3.78 -14.84 -7.22
C PRO A 151 4.74 -14.79 -6.04
N ALA A 152 6.04 -14.96 -6.31
CA ALA A 152 7.06 -14.80 -5.29
C ALA A 152 7.29 -13.32 -4.97
N LEU A 153 8.10 -13.08 -3.93
CA LEU A 153 8.54 -11.75 -3.56
C LEU A 153 9.23 -11.04 -4.73
N LYS A 154 10.07 -11.76 -5.48
CA LYS A 154 10.80 -11.23 -6.63
C LYS A 154 9.87 -10.69 -7.71
N GLU A 155 8.91 -11.49 -8.18
CA GLU A 155 7.99 -11.07 -9.26
C GLU A 155 7.09 -9.94 -8.77
N THR A 156 6.61 -10.03 -7.52
CA THR A 156 5.76 -9.00 -6.92
C THR A 156 6.49 -7.65 -6.92
N TYR A 157 7.68 -7.56 -6.34
CA TYR A 157 8.41 -6.29 -6.29
C TYR A 157 8.93 -5.84 -7.65
N SER A 158 9.29 -6.77 -8.54
CA SER A 158 9.74 -6.41 -9.89
C SER A 158 8.68 -5.60 -10.63
N HIS A 159 7.43 -6.06 -10.62
CA HIS A 159 6.35 -5.42 -11.37
C HIS A 159 5.59 -4.34 -10.61
N ASN A 160 5.42 -4.47 -9.29
CA ASN A 160 4.73 -3.47 -8.48
C ASN A 160 5.61 -2.32 -8.01
N ALA A 161 6.94 -2.47 -7.99
CA ALA A 161 7.83 -1.42 -7.49
C ALA A 161 8.97 -1.10 -8.45
N VAL A 162 9.89 -2.04 -8.68
CA VAL A 162 11.16 -1.77 -9.37
C VAL A 162 10.92 -1.23 -10.78
N ALA A 163 10.00 -1.83 -11.54
CA ALA A 163 9.67 -1.37 -12.89
C ALA A 163 9.01 0.01 -12.95
N TRP A 164 8.48 0.52 -11.84
CA TRP A 164 7.98 1.89 -11.75
C TRP A 164 9.07 2.90 -11.40
N LEU A 165 10.20 2.47 -10.81
CA LEU A 165 11.30 3.37 -10.48
C LEU A 165 11.87 4.01 -11.75
N GLY A 166 12.14 5.32 -11.70
CA GLY A 166 12.60 6.09 -12.85
C GLY A 166 11.48 6.54 -13.82
N THR A 167 10.22 6.17 -13.59
CA THR A 167 9.07 6.58 -14.43
C THR A 167 8.37 7.86 -13.94
N GLY A 168 9.05 8.64 -13.11
CA GLY A 168 8.52 9.86 -12.49
C GLY A 168 7.62 9.63 -11.27
N VAL A 169 7.67 8.44 -10.65
CA VAL A 169 6.96 8.18 -9.38
C VAL A 169 7.68 8.84 -8.20
N HIS A 170 6.89 9.34 -7.24
CA HIS A 170 7.41 9.69 -5.92
C HIS A 170 7.40 8.44 -5.03
N LEU A 171 8.57 7.98 -4.61
CA LEU A 171 8.72 6.78 -3.80
C LEU A 171 8.43 7.09 -2.32
N VAL A 172 7.53 6.33 -1.72
CA VAL A 172 7.23 6.37 -0.29
C VAL A 172 7.62 5.05 0.35
N ARG A 173 8.43 5.09 1.40
CA ARG A 173 8.75 3.92 2.23
C ARG A 173 7.82 3.86 3.41
N TYR A 174 7.19 2.70 3.62
CA TYR A 174 6.26 2.48 4.72
C TYR A 174 6.90 2.80 6.08
N GLU A 175 8.15 2.41 6.28
CA GLU A 175 8.89 2.64 7.52
C GLU A 175 9.12 4.13 7.80
N GLU A 176 9.33 4.96 6.77
CA GLU A 176 9.46 6.42 6.90
C GLU A 176 8.11 7.07 7.20
N LEU A 177 7.05 6.63 6.51
CA LEU A 177 5.68 7.07 6.78
C LEU A 177 5.30 6.81 8.24
N VAL A 178 5.55 5.59 8.73
CA VAL A 178 5.26 5.21 10.11
C VAL A 178 6.16 5.97 11.09
N ALA A 179 7.42 6.25 10.75
CA ALA A 179 8.30 7.04 11.59
C ALA A 179 7.78 8.49 11.74
N ALA A 180 7.37 9.13 10.63
CA ALA A 180 6.78 10.47 10.64
C ALA A 180 5.47 10.53 11.44
N LEU A 181 4.67 9.47 11.41
CA LEU A 181 3.42 9.38 12.19
C LEU A 181 3.61 9.29 13.71
N ARG A 182 4.80 8.92 14.20
CA ARG A 182 5.05 8.76 15.65
C ARG A 182 5.07 10.09 16.39
N ASP A 183 5.50 11.15 15.73
CA ASP A 183 5.61 12.50 16.29
C ASP A 183 5.31 13.52 15.20
N LEU A 184 4.05 13.94 15.08
CA LEU A 184 3.63 14.93 14.08
C LEU A 184 4.07 16.35 14.44
N ASP A 185 4.51 16.58 15.67
CA ASP A 185 5.01 17.89 16.13
C ASP A 185 6.50 18.06 15.78
N ALA A 186 7.21 16.97 15.49
CA ALA A 186 8.59 17.02 15.03
C ALA A 186 8.73 17.79 13.69
N PRO A 187 9.74 18.68 13.55
CA PRO A 187 10.02 19.37 12.29
C PRO A 187 10.27 18.41 11.12
N ALA A 188 10.89 17.25 11.38
CA ALA A 188 11.14 16.23 10.36
C ALA A 188 9.85 15.64 9.79
N SER A 189 8.82 15.46 10.61
CA SER A 189 7.51 14.96 10.17
C SER A 189 6.79 16.00 9.31
N GLU A 190 6.90 17.28 9.67
CA GLU A 190 6.36 18.36 8.84
C GLU A 190 7.03 18.41 7.46
N VAL A 191 8.36 18.29 7.40
CA VAL A 191 9.10 18.20 6.11
C VAL A 191 8.62 16.99 5.31
N TYR A 192 8.55 15.81 5.95
CA TYR A 192 8.10 14.59 5.29
C TYR A 192 6.70 14.72 4.67
N PHE A 193 5.73 15.25 5.43
CA PHE A 193 4.37 15.41 4.92
C PHE A 193 4.24 16.54 3.89
N ARG A 194 5.04 17.60 4.00
CA ARG A 194 5.10 18.64 2.97
C ARG A 194 5.56 18.05 1.64
N ASP A 195 6.65 17.29 1.64
CA ASP A 195 7.20 16.66 0.43
C ASP A 195 6.21 15.65 -0.18
N LEU A 196 5.55 14.85 0.68
CA LEU A 196 4.52 13.89 0.25
C LEU A 196 3.31 14.60 -0.39
N LEU A 197 2.81 15.67 0.24
CA LEU A 197 1.66 16.42 -0.27
C LEU A 197 2.01 17.17 -1.56
N GLU A 198 3.20 17.76 -1.66
CA GLU A 198 3.69 18.38 -2.88
C GLU A 198 3.77 17.37 -4.03
N ALA A 199 4.28 16.16 -3.79
CA ALA A 199 4.27 15.08 -4.77
C ALA A 199 2.86 14.71 -5.21
N CYS A 200 1.88 14.77 -4.31
CA CYS A 200 0.47 14.58 -4.59
C CYS A 200 -0.16 15.75 -5.36
N GLY A 201 0.51 16.90 -5.49
CA GLY A 201 -0.06 18.13 -6.06
C GLY A 201 -0.99 18.86 -5.10
N ILE A 202 -0.77 18.69 -3.80
CA ILE A 202 -1.59 19.24 -2.73
C ILE A 202 -0.74 20.26 -1.95
N ASN A 203 -1.24 21.48 -1.80
CA ASN A 203 -0.63 22.46 -0.90
C ASN A 203 -0.92 22.07 0.55
N MET A 204 0.10 22.05 1.41
CA MET A 204 -0.08 21.66 2.81
C MET A 204 -0.90 22.72 3.57
N PRO A 205 -2.11 22.39 4.07
CA PRO A 205 -2.92 23.31 4.85
C PRO A 205 -2.41 23.42 6.29
N ASN A 206 -2.84 24.44 7.03
CA ASN A 206 -2.42 24.65 8.43
C ASN A 206 -2.90 23.53 9.38
N ASP A 207 -4.02 22.88 9.04
CA ASP A 207 -4.67 21.79 9.79
C ASP A 207 -4.15 20.39 9.37
N TRP A 208 -3.03 20.31 8.64
CA TRP A 208 -2.52 19.05 8.07
C TRP A 208 -2.32 17.95 9.12
N ARG A 209 -1.89 18.30 10.34
CA ARG A 209 -1.65 17.34 11.43
C ARG A 209 -2.92 16.60 11.82
N ASP A 210 -4.03 17.32 11.93
CA ASP A 210 -5.32 16.74 12.31
C ASP A 210 -5.84 15.79 11.22
N ARG A 211 -5.71 16.20 9.96
CA ARG A 211 -6.04 15.36 8.79
C ARG A 211 -5.21 14.08 8.76
N VAL A 212 -3.88 14.18 8.93
CA VAL A 212 -2.99 13.02 8.99
C VAL A 212 -3.38 12.11 10.14
N LYS A 213 -3.63 12.65 11.33
CA LYS A 213 -4.00 11.87 12.51
C LYS A 213 -5.30 11.08 12.30
N ILE A 214 -6.33 11.71 11.72
CA ILE A 214 -7.60 11.04 11.42
C ILE A 214 -7.43 9.95 10.35
N GLY A 215 -6.73 10.27 9.26
CA GLY A 215 -6.50 9.32 8.17
C GLY A 215 -5.59 8.15 8.56
N ALA A 216 -4.67 8.37 9.51
CA ALA A 216 -3.76 7.36 10.01
C ALA A 216 -4.35 6.49 11.14
N ASP A 217 -5.52 6.84 11.67
CA ASP A 217 -6.15 6.09 12.76
C ASP A 217 -6.38 4.64 12.32
N PRO A 218 -5.77 3.65 13.01
CA PRO A 218 -5.96 2.24 12.68
C PRO A 218 -7.42 1.77 12.77
N ALA A 219 -8.28 2.45 13.53
CA ALA A 219 -9.72 2.17 13.56
C ALA A 219 -10.38 2.31 12.18
N ASN A 220 -9.78 3.11 11.29
CA ASN A 220 -10.24 3.38 9.93
C ASN A 220 -9.61 2.45 8.88
N SER A 221 -8.86 1.42 9.30
CA SER A 221 -8.21 0.47 8.38
C SER A 221 -8.56 -0.97 8.73
N GLY A 222 -9.45 -1.60 7.96
CA GLY A 222 -9.78 -3.03 8.12
C GLY A 222 -8.60 -3.98 7.96
N THR A 223 -7.46 -3.53 7.43
CA THR A 223 -6.25 -4.35 7.25
C THR A 223 -5.12 -4.01 8.22
N ALA A 224 -5.35 -3.10 9.19
CA ALA A 224 -4.37 -2.86 10.24
C ALA A 224 -4.09 -4.16 10.98
N LYS A 225 -2.85 -4.36 11.43
CA LYS A 225 -2.43 -5.62 12.06
C LYS A 225 -3.34 -6.02 13.23
N GLN A 226 -3.76 -5.05 14.04
CA GLN A 226 -4.68 -5.31 15.17
C GLN A 226 -6.12 -5.64 14.76
N ASN A 227 -6.50 -5.38 13.51
CA ASN A 227 -7.85 -5.61 13.00
C ASN A 227 -7.96 -6.92 12.21
N LEU A 228 -6.84 -7.63 12.01
CA LEU A 228 -6.85 -8.96 11.41
C LEU A 228 -7.20 -10.00 12.49
N SER A 229 -8.11 -10.90 12.16
CA SER A 229 -8.48 -12.04 13.00
C SER A 229 -7.91 -13.36 12.43
N GLY A 230 -7.95 -14.44 13.22
CA GLY A 230 -7.42 -15.75 12.85
C GLY A 230 -6.18 -16.20 13.64
N ASN A 231 -5.55 -17.31 13.22
CA ASN A 231 -4.40 -17.91 13.91
C ASN A 231 -3.07 -17.18 13.60
N LEU A 232 -2.97 -15.92 14.01
CA LEU A 232 -1.87 -15.01 13.68
C LEU A 232 -0.68 -15.08 14.65
N THR A 233 -0.83 -15.79 15.77
CA THR A 233 0.12 -15.82 16.89
C THR A 233 1.35 -16.71 16.65
N SER A 234 1.35 -17.52 15.58
CA SER A 234 2.46 -18.40 15.22
C SER A 234 3.63 -17.70 14.53
N LEU A 235 3.42 -16.51 13.97
CA LEU A 235 4.44 -15.79 13.19
C LEU A 235 5.35 -14.92 14.07
N PRO A 236 6.68 -14.89 13.81
CA PRO A 236 7.61 -14.07 14.59
C PRO A 236 7.37 -12.57 14.35
N LYS A 237 7.91 -11.74 15.26
CA LYS A 237 7.87 -10.27 15.12
C LYS A 237 8.77 -9.78 13.98
N GLU A 238 9.92 -10.44 13.82
CA GLU A 238 10.95 -10.14 12.82
C GLU A 238 11.46 -11.44 12.20
N LEU A 239 12.01 -11.34 10.98
CA LEU A 239 12.68 -12.46 10.33
C LEU A 239 14.00 -12.78 11.03
N THR A 240 14.32 -14.07 11.14
CA THR A 240 15.64 -14.54 11.58
C THR A 240 16.73 -14.16 10.58
N GLU A 241 18.00 -14.17 10.99
CA GLU A 241 19.12 -13.90 10.08
C GLU A 241 19.13 -14.84 8.87
N GLN A 242 18.84 -16.13 9.09
CA GLN A 242 18.74 -17.11 8.02
C GLN A 242 17.60 -16.77 7.04
N GLN A 243 16.43 -16.36 7.54
CA GLN A 243 15.32 -15.95 6.68
C GLN A 243 15.63 -14.67 5.89
N ARG A 244 16.33 -13.70 6.50
CA ARG A 244 16.81 -12.50 5.80
C ARG A 244 17.79 -12.84 4.69
N ALA A 245 18.74 -13.74 4.95
CA ALA A 245 19.65 -14.25 3.93
C ALA A 245 18.92 -14.96 2.78
N ILE A 246 17.84 -15.70 3.08
CA ILE A 246 16.99 -16.32 2.05
C ILE A 246 16.25 -15.26 1.22
N VAL A 247 15.74 -14.18 1.84
CA VAL A 247 15.14 -13.05 1.10
C VAL A 247 16.18 -12.43 0.15
N ASP A 248 17.40 -12.18 0.64
CA ASP A 248 18.46 -11.57 -0.16
C ASP A 248 18.94 -12.49 -1.29
N PHE A 249 18.94 -13.80 -1.07
CA PHE A 249 19.19 -14.78 -2.13
C PHE A 249 18.07 -14.78 -3.19
N ALA A 250 16.81 -14.76 -2.75
CA ALA A 250 15.65 -14.81 -3.63
C ALA A 250 15.46 -13.51 -4.43
N SER A 251 15.90 -12.37 -3.89
CA SER A 251 15.80 -11.04 -4.53
C SER A 251 17.02 -10.17 -4.26
N PRO A 252 18.17 -10.50 -4.87
CA PRO A 252 19.43 -9.78 -4.64
C PRO A 252 19.31 -8.29 -4.97
N GLY A 253 19.80 -7.44 -4.07
CA GLY A 253 19.83 -5.98 -4.26
C GLY A 253 18.47 -5.28 -4.12
N LEU A 254 17.38 -6.00 -3.88
CA LEU A 254 16.03 -5.41 -3.79
C LEU A 254 15.91 -4.38 -2.66
N ARG A 255 16.50 -4.65 -1.49
CA ARG A 255 16.46 -3.69 -0.38
C ARG A 255 17.20 -2.40 -0.75
N ALA A 256 18.41 -2.53 -1.30
CA ALA A 256 19.24 -1.39 -1.71
C ALA A 256 18.58 -0.53 -2.80
N ILE A 257 17.97 -1.12 -3.83
CA ILE A 257 17.31 -0.35 -4.90
C ILE A 257 16.08 0.41 -4.40
N LEU A 258 15.41 -0.09 -3.36
CA LEU A 258 14.30 0.59 -2.69
C LEU A 258 14.78 1.62 -1.65
N GLY A 259 16.09 1.70 -1.39
CA GLY A 259 16.70 2.58 -0.40
C GLY A 259 16.63 2.07 1.05
N TYR A 260 16.47 0.77 1.24
CA TYR A 260 16.69 0.08 2.51
C TYR A 260 18.12 -0.45 2.52
N GLY A 261 19.05 0.28 3.14
CA GLY A 261 20.47 -0.04 3.21
C GLY A 261 21.10 0.53 4.46
#